data_AF-A0A502YB83-F1
#
_entry.id   AF-A0A502YB83-F1
#
_cell.length_a   1.000
_cell.length_b   1.000
_cell.length_c   1.000
_cell.angle_alpha   90.00
_cell.angle_beta   90.00
_cell.angle_gamma   90.00
#
_symmetry.space_group_name_H-M   'P 1'
#
loop_
_entity.id
_entity.type
_entity.pdbx_description
1 polymer ?
#
loop_
_entity_poly.entity_id
_entity_poly.type
_entity_poly.pdbx_seq_one_letter_code
_entity_poly.pdbx_strand_id
1 'polypeptide(L)'
;MTIARKVLSMGMAGALASMLAACATSGPDQPPMAATPKGVEGSWIDAKGTGLSTFTGGGTFTTVATDTGQKLADGSYTMTGATSVQINGTSLIRQTPVSFNCLMVSTSQLNCTSSAGQNFVLTRRT
;
A
#
# COMPACT_ATOMS: atom_id res chain seq x y z
N MET A 1 26.81 -72.71 -9.50
CA MET A 1 26.19 -72.10 -8.31
C MET A 1 27.28 -71.95 -7.25
N THR A 2 27.51 -70.72 -6.74
CA THR A 2 28.20 -70.35 -5.46
C THR A 2 29.66 -70.83 -5.26
N ILE A 3 30.67 -70.12 -4.74
CA ILE A 3 30.78 -68.99 -3.79
C ILE A 3 32.26 -68.48 -3.76
N ALA A 4 32.42 -67.17 -3.53
CA ALA A 4 33.48 -66.45 -2.80
C ALA A 4 34.96 -66.29 -3.28
N ARG A 5 35.28 -64.99 -3.40
CA ARG A 5 36.35 -64.21 -2.74
C ARG A 5 37.82 -64.44 -3.13
N LYS A 6 38.43 -63.36 -3.67
CA LYS A 6 39.61 -62.74 -3.03
C LYS A 6 39.80 -61.28 -3.47
N VAL A 7 39.77 -60.41 -2.47
CA VAL A 7 40.26 -59.03 -2.43
C VAL A 7 41.79 -59.00 -2.57
N LEU A 8 42.37 -57.99 -3.24
CA LEU A 8 43.26 -56.98 -2.62
C LEU A 8 43.88 -55.99 -3.65
N SER A 9 43.93 -54.73 -3.25
CA SER A 9 44.91 -53.67 -3.59
C SER A 9 45.04 -53.15 -5.03
N MET A 10 44.86 -51.84 -5.22
CA MET A 10 45.93 -50.82 -5.16
C MET A 10 45.34 -49.46 -5.57
N GLY A 11 45.73 -48.35 -4.93
CA GLY A 11 45.56 -47.03 -5.57
C GLY A 11 45.29 -45.86 -4.64
N MET A 12 46.38 -45.32 -4.10
CA MET A 12 46.51 -44.08 -3.33
C MET A 12 46.17 -42.82 -4.17
N ALA A 13 45.34 -41.92 -3.64
CA ALA A 13 45.34 -40.47 -3.88
C ALA A 13 44.29 -39.89 -2.93
N GLY A 14 44.51 -38.91 -2.07
CA GLY A 14 45.40 -37.75 -2.12
C GLY A 14 44.56 -36.65 -1.44
N ALA A 15 45.06 -36.12 -0.33
CA ALA A 15 44.37 -35.12 0.49
C ALA A 15 44.01 -33.85 -0.31
N LEU A 16 43.01 -33.09 0.15
CA LEU A 16 43.08 -31.64 0.37
C LEU A 16 41.73 -31.10 0.89
N ALA A 17 41.80 -30.37 2.01
CA ALA A 17 40.72 -29.61 2.63
C ALA A 17 40.82 -28.13 2.24
N SER A 18 39.70 -27.48 1.93
CA SER A 18 39.51 -26.00 1.90
C SER A 18 38.06 -25.69 1.49
N MET A 19 37.15 -25.37 2.41
CA MET A 19 36.79 -24.03 2.90
C MET A 19 36.11 -23.10 1.88
N LEU A 20 34.83 -22.79 2.18
CA LEU A 20 34.04 -21.57 1.93
C LEU A 20 34.32 -20.68 0.71
N ALA A 21 33.30 -20.50 -0.13
CA ALA A 21 32.90 -19.16 -0.62
C ALA A 21 31.43 -19.19 -1.08
N ALA A 22 30.52 -18.81 -0.16
CA ALA A 22 29.17 -18.42 -0.52
C ALA A 22 29.21 -17.04 -1.18
N CYS A 23 29.15 -16.98 -2.51
CA CYS A 23 28.87 -15.73 -3.21
C CYS A 23 27.36 -15.47 -3.18
N ALA A 24 26.82 -15.12 -2.01
CA ALA A 24 25.59 -14.35 -1.95
C ALA A 24 26.00 -12.88 -1.97
N THR A 25 26.04 -12.29 -3.16
CA THR A 25 26.11 -10.84 -3.32
C THR A 25 24.79 -10.26 -2.82
N SER A 26 24.68 -10.09 -1.50
CA SER A 26 23.69 -9.22 -0.88
C SER A 26 24.09 -7.79 -1.21
N GLY A 27 23.56 -7.28 -2.34
CA GLY A 27 23.59 -5.85 -2.62
C GLY A 27 22.83 -5.10 -1.53
N PRO A 28 23.20 -3.84 -1.23
CA PRO A 28 22.56 -3.07 -0.16
C PRO A 28 21.06 -2.97 -0.39
N ASP A 29 20.29 -3.32 0.64
CA ASP A 29 18.83 -3.13 0.72
C ASP A 29 18.52 -1.66 0.50
N GLN A 30 18.25 -1.28 -0.75
CA GLN A 30 17.79 0.05 -1.07
C GLN A 30 16.39 0.19 -0.45
N PRO A 31 16.16 1.14 0.47
CA PRO A 31 14.83 1.31 1.06
C PRO A 31 13.83 1.54 -0.08
N PRO A 32 12.64 0.90 -0.04
CA PRO A 32 11.64 1.10 -1.07
C PRO A 32 11.36 2.59 -1.17
N MET A 33 11.67 3.20 -2.32
CA MET A 33 11.30 4.58 -2.57
C MET A 33 9.79 4.67 -2.38
N ALA A 34 9.34 5.48 -1.42
CA ALA A 34 7.92 5.74 -1.22
C ALA A 34 7.33 6.16 -2.56
N ALA A 35 6.41 5.36 -3.09
CA ALA A 35 5.79 5.66 -4.38
C ALA A 35 5.14 7.03 -4.29
N THR A 36 5.56 7.97 -5.14
CA THR A 36 4.87 9.26 -5.27
C THR A 36 3.38 8.99 -5.54
N PRO A 37 2.46 9.56 -4.74
CA PRO A 37 1.04 9.29 -4.90
C PRO A 37 0.60 9.68 -6.32
N LYS A 38 0.01 8.72 -7.05
CA LYS A 38 -0.48 8.94 -8.41
C LYS A 38 -1.99 9.20 -8.35
N GLY A 39 -2.45 10.25 -9.04
CA GLY A 39 -3.87 10.59 -9.05
C GLY A 39 -4.40 10.87 -7.65
N VAL A 40 -5.59 10.37 -7.31
CA VAL A 40 -6.30 10.68 -6.05
C VAL A 40 -5.72 9.98 -4.82
N GLU A 41 -4.84 9.00 -5.00
CA GLU A 41 -4.23 8.26 -3.90
C GLU A 41 -3.43 9.17 -2.98
N GLY A 42 -3.38 8.85 -1.69
CA GLY A 42 -2.69 9.62 -0.65
C GLY A 42 -3.64 10.18 0.39
N SER A 43 -3.11 11.07 1.24
CA SER A 43 -3.84 11.67 2.35
C SER A 43 -4.30 13.08 2.03
N TRP A 44 -5.52 13.40 2.47
CA TRP A 44 -6.21 14.64 2.18
C TRP A 44 -6.91 15.16 3.43
N ILE A 45 -6.71 16.43 3.73
CA ILE A 45 -7.31 17.10 4.87
C ILE A 45 -8.57 17.86 4.45
N ASP A 46 -9.63 17.80 5.26
CA ASP A 46 -10.78 18.68 5.08
C ASP A 46 -10.42 20.16 5.29
N ALA A 47 -11.30 21.06 4.83
CA ALA A 47 -11.10 22.50 4.95
C ALA A 47 -10.99 23.03 6.40
N LYS A 48 -11.49 22.26 7.38
CA LYS A 48 -11.45 22.63 8.81
C LYS A 48 -10.22 22.07 9.53
N GLY A 49 -9.44 21.20 8.89
CA GLY A 49 -8.31 20.51 9.51
C GLY A 49 -8.72 19.38 10.47
N THR A 50 -9.98 18.95 10.47
CA THR A 50 -10.54 18.04 11.48
C THR A 50 -10.50 16.57 11.08
N GLY A 51 -10.62 16.29 9.79
CA GLY A 51 -10.66 14.96 9.22
C GLY A 51 -9.55 14.77 8.20
N LEU A 52 -8.77 13.70 8.39
CA LEU A 52 -7.78 13.22 7.44
C LEU A 52 -8.36 12.02 6.68
N SER A 53 -8.70 12.23 5.41
CA SER A 53 -9.15 11.20 4.49
C SER A 53 -7.97 10.60 3.72
N THR A 54 -7.88 9.27 3.69
CA THR A 54 -6.81 8.55 2.99
C THR A 54 -7.42 7.67 1.91
N PHE A 55 -6.90 7.80 0.69
CA PHE A 55 -7.19 6.96 -0.46
C PHE A 55 -5.97 6.06 -0.67
N THR A 56 -6.13 4.76 -0.43
CA THR A 56 -5.03 3.79 -0.61
C THR A 56 -5.22 3.00 -1.89
N GLY A 57 -4.10 2.58 -2.48
CA GLY A 57 -4.11 1.62 -3.59
C GLY A 57 -4.99 0.41 -3.28
N GLY A 58 -5.73 -0.04 -4.28
CA GLY A 58 -6.78 -1.06 -4.12
C GLY A 58 -8.18 -0.52 -3.85
N GLY A 59 -8.39 0.81 -3.92
CA GLY A 59 -9.73 1.40 -3.89
C GLY A 59 -10.33 1.55 -2.49
N THR A 60 -9.50 1.60 -1.44
CA THR A 60 -9.98 1.76 -0.05
C THR A 60 -9.98 3.23 0.36
N PHE A 61 -11.04 3.64 1.06
CA PHE A 61 -11.21 4.98 1.60
C PHE A 61 -11.39 4.92 3.12
N THR A 62 -10.66 5.76 3.84
CA THR A 62 -10.82 5.89 5.29
C THR A 62 -10.71 7.35 5.69
N THR A 63 -11.47 7.78 6.70
CA THR A 63 -11.27 9.09 7.34
C THR A 63 -11.04 8.91 8.84
N VAL A 64 -10.04 9.60 9.37
CA VAL A 64 -9.73 9.66 10.80
C VAL A 64 -9.77 11.09 11.31
N ALA A 65 -10.11 11.28 12.59
CA ALA A 65 -9.97 12.57 13.25
C ALA A 65 -8.50 12.90 13.46
N THR A 66 -8.11 14.15 13.24
CA THR A 66 -6.71 14.58 13.33
C THR A 66 -6.18 14.68 14.76
N ASP A 67 -7.06 14.90 15.73
CA ASP A 67 -6.73 15.10 17.15
C ASP A 67 -6.57 13.78 17.92
N THR A 68 -7.42 12.80 17.61
CA THR A 68 -7.57 11.55 18.35
C THR A 68 -7.16 10.32 17.54
N GLY A 69 -7.08 10.43 16.21
CA GLY A 69 -6.88 9.30 15.31
C GLY A 69 -8.10 8.38 15.20
N GLN A 70 -9.24 8.73 15.81
CA GLN A 70 -10.45 7.92 15.75
C GLN A 70 -10.96 7.81 14.30
N LYS A 71 -11.32 6.60 13.88
CA LYS A 71 -11.93 6.37 12.57
C LYS A 71 -13.35 6.98 12.53
N LEU A 72 -13.56 7.92 11.61
CA LEU A 72 -14.82 8.66 11.43
C LEU A 72 -15.68 8.07 10.31
N ALA A 73 -15.02 7.57 9.26
CA ALA A 73 -15.65 6.94 8.12
C ALA A 73 -14.76 5.86 7.52
N ASP A 74 -15.41 4.87 6.91
CA ASP A 74 -14.77 3.79 6.17
C ASP A 74 -15.52 3.51 4.88
N GLY A 75 -14.83 3.05 3.85
CA GLY A 75 -15.47 2.66 2.61
C GLY A 75 -14.48 2.36 1.50
N SER A 76 -14.97 2.54 0.28
CA SER A 76 -14.20 2.34 -0.93
C SER A 76 -14.36 3.52 -1.88
N TYR A 77 -13.45 3.60 -2.83
CA TYR A 77 -13.53 4.55 -3.92
C TYR A 77 -13.27 3.86 -5.25
N THR A 78 -13.88 4.38 -6.30
CA THR A 78 -13.68 3.93 -7.67
C THR A 78 -13.40 5.14 -8.56
N MET A 79 -12.43 5.01 -9.46
CA MET A 79 -12.16 6.02 -10.46
C MET A 79 -13.30 6.02 -11.48
N THR A 80 -13.97 7.15 -11.64
CA THR A 80 -15.05 7.35 -12.64
C THR A 80 -14.56 8.13 -13.86
N GLY A 81 -13.32 8.61 -13.84
CA GLY A 81 -12.63 9.25 -14.95
C GLY A 81 -11.13 9.36 -14.65
N ALA A 82 -10.38 10.10 -15.47
CA ALA A 82 -8.94 10.29 -15.27
C ALA A 82 -8.60 11.03 -13.96
N THR A 83 -9.47 11.97 -13.56
CA THR A 83 -9.32 12.80 -12.36
C THR A 83 -10.56 12.80 -11.46
N SER A 84 -11.54 11.95 -11.79
CA SER A 84 -12.81 11.85 -11.06
C SER A 84 -12.87 10.55 -10.27
N VAL A 85 -13.36 10.64 -9.04
CA VAL A 85 -13.51 9.51 -8.13
C VAL A 85 -14.88 9.55 -7.46
N GLN A 86 -15.53 8.40 -7.37
CA GLN A 86 -16.73 8.20 -6.58
C GLN A 86 -16.35 7.46 -5.30
N ILE A 87 -16.82 7.96 -4.17
CA ILE A 87 -16.62 7.34 -2.85
C ILE A 87 -17.96 6.81 -2.37
N ASN A 88 -17.95 5.61 -1.79
CA ASN A 88 -19.09 5.05 -1.08
C ASN A 88 -18.59 4.41 0.23
N GLY A 89 -19.29 4.68 1.33
CA GLY A 89 -18.88 4.18 2.63
C GLY A 89 -19.92 4.43 3.72
N THR A 90 -19.46 4.35 4.96
CA THR A 90 -20.26 4.53 6.17
C THR A 90 -19.58 5.49 7.11
N SER A 91 -20.32 6.45 7.65
CA SER A 91 -19.89 7.22 8.80
C SER A 91 -20.04 6.39 10.07
N LEU A 92 -18.94 6.13 10.76
CA LEU A 92 -18.92 5.31 11.96
C LEU A 92 -19.47 6.04 13.19
N ILE A 93 -19.41 7.37 13.20
CA ILE A 93 -19.97 8.18 14.28
C ILE A 93 -21.49 8.28 14.15
N ARG A 94 -22.00 8.49 12.93
CA ARG A 94 -23.44 8.67 12.68
C ARG A 94 -24.17 7.37 12.34
N GLN A 95 -23.44 6.29 12.06
CA GLN A 95 -24.00 5.01 11.60
C GLN A 95 -24.88 5.17 10.34
N THR A 96 -24.48 6.08 9.44
CA THR A 96 -25.20 6.39 8.20
C THR A 96 -24.31 6.20 6.99
N PRO A 97 -24.86 5.79 5.83
CA PRO A 97 -24.10 5.74 4.59
C PRO A 97 -23.61 7.13 4.19
N VAL A 98 -22.43 7.18 3.57
CA VAL A 98 -21.86 8.38 2.95
C VAL A 98 -21.50 8.08 1.51
N SER A 99 -21.85 9.00 0.62
CA SER A 99 -21.50 8.90 -0.80
C SER A 99 -21.22 10.30 -1.32
N PHE A 100 -20.14 10.44 -2.06
CA PHE A 100 -19.73 11.71 -2.65
C PHE A 100 -18.81 11.48 -3.84
N ASN A 101 -18.86 12.40 -4.79
CA ASN A 101 -17.95 12.43 -5.93
C ASN A 101 -16.90 13.50 -5.70
N CYS A 102 -15.66 13.24 -6.07
CA CYS A 102 -14.61 14.24 -6.08
C CYS A 102 -13.98 14.36 -7.47
N LEU A 103 -13.70 15.60 -7.86
CA LEU A 103 -12.90 15.93 -9.02
C LEU A 103 -11.56 16.51 -8.55
N MET A 104 -10.46 15.95 -9.05
CA MET A 104 -9.13 16.52 -8.86
C MET A 104 -8.96 17.72 -9.79
N VAL A 105 -9.05 18.91 -9.21
CA VAL A 105 -8.89 20.18 -9.92
C VAL A 105 -7.42 20.62 -10.01
N SER A 106 -6.59 20.14 -9.07
CA SER A 106 -5.13 20.26 -9.10
C SER A 106 -4.51 19.08 -8.38
N THR A 107 -3.20 18.90 -8.51
CA THR A 107 -2.49 17.81 -7.82
C THR A 107 -2.68 17.86 -6.30
N SER A 108 -3.00 19.02 -5.72
CA SER A 108 -3.19 19.21 -4.28
C SER A 108 -4.63 19.48 -3.86
N GLN A 109 -5.61 19.47 -4.77
CA GLN A 109 -6.99 19.83 -4.44
C GLN A 109 -8.03 18.91 -5.09
N LEU A 110 -8.94 18.41 -4.25
CA LEU A 110 -10.17 17.73 -4.65
C LEU A 110 -11.38 18.60 -4.33
N ASN A 111 -12.22 18.83 -5.32
CA ASN A 111 -13.54 19.43 -5.13
C ASN A 111 -14.57 18.31 -5.10
N CYS A 112 -15.25 18.16 -3.96
CA CYS A 112 -16.17 17.07 -3.71
C CYS A 112 -17.60 17.56 -3.56
N THR A 113 -18.55 16.74 -4.01
CA THR A 113 -19.99 16.95 -3.86
C THR A 113 -20.61 15.71 -3.26
N SER A 114 -21.29 15.87 -2.12
CA SER A 114 -22.02 14.77 -1.49
C SER A 114 -23.28 14.39 -2.26
N SER A 115 -23.79 13.19 -2.02
CA SER A 115 -25.08 12.74 -2.55
C SER A 115 -26.26 13.63 -2.12
N ALA A 116 -26.08 14.41 -1.05
CA ALA A 116 -27.05 15.41 -0.59
C ALA A 116 -26.85 16.80 -1.24
N GLY A 117 -25.92 16.95 -2.19
CA GLY A 117 -25.65 18.19 -2.92
C GLY A 117 -24.68 19.15 -2.22
N GLN A 118 -24.09 18.76 -1.08
CA GLN A 118 -23.18 19.64 -0.34
C GLN A 118 -21.77 19.60 -0.93
N ASN A 119 -21.22 20.77 -1.22
CA ASN A 119 -19.87 20.91 -1.74
C ASN A 119 -18.85 21.10 -0.61
N PHE A 120 -17.70 20.44 -0.73
CA PHE A 120 -16.58 20.58 0.18
C PHE A 120 -15.27 20.33 -0.56
N VAL A 121 -14.16 20.76 0.04
CA VAL A 121 -12.81 20.63 -0.53
C VAL A 121 -11.98 19.73 0.37
N LEU A 122 -11.19 18.87 -0.26
CA LEU A 122 -10.10 18.15 0.38
C LEU A 122 -8.77 18.63 -0.20
N THR A 123 -7.82 18.94 0.68
CA THR A 123 -6.49 19.43 0.30
C THR A 123 -5.46 18.35 0.59
N ARG A 124 -4.56 18.08 -0.35
CA ARG A 124 -3.56 17.03 -0.18
C ARG A 124 -2.62 17.37 0.97
N ARG A 125 -2.35 16.39 1.83
CA ARG A 125 -1.30 16.43 2.84
C ARG A 125 -0.07 15.71 2.28
N THR A 126 1.05 16.43 2.17
CA THR A 126 2.36 15.88 1.82
C THR A 126 2.99 15.18 3.01
#